data_AF-A0A926ALH1-F1
#
_entry.id   AF-A0A926ALH1-F1
#
_cell.length_a   1.000
_cell.length_b   1.000
_cell.length_c   1.000
_cell.angle_alpha   90.00
_cell.angle_beta   90.00
_cell.angle_gamma   90.00
#
_symmetry.space_group_name_H-M   'P 1'
#
loop_
_entity.id
_entity.type
_entity.pdbx_description
1 polymer ?
#
loop_
_entity_poly.entity_id
_entity_poly.type
_entity_poly.pdbx_seq_one_letter_code
_entity_poly.pdbx_strand_id
1 'polypeptide(L)'
;MHRKSILWAAVLSVGLPSGVSLAQNVVRNDTAVGFSIASTADNMQLVRGYPTGTRVTHDFNLGFVNSLYFEHRDGFRHAAFGNLIVGNIGVGGLGNPGALLNVQTQGGSPGASQQFFTSSTDAPLPTRVQTFAISPNNQRIVTVGGQPAAAGSTGQLTMMSYNGGATPGTGAGASSSNVKQLAGPITGNTLSGVEWLDNNTFITISHPTAAGLNASLQRVTVAGDNTMTAAAVGTPFTFPVADTASGSTSFAYEPTISPYVYVSIGQFFNNTATSQLRVFDPANNFAQVGSFDYSTSSNTFRDIGFTSNGDMIIATAGGSLETIAGANVLSNLANNNSTDHYTTSGLTSNFGGSDTAMTMVDYKTPGVTVNMRQRKAVVRYFPGTVEDPSAEIRQRLFTGRNGGTWDGTGSAILSSDAAAATPKNKGIGYVNAADLGLVGGTFFGETVTGPAVLMRYTYYGDTDLNGLVDFDDYSRIDAGFNNNRTGWVNGDVDYNNIVDFDDYSLVDQAFNTQTGTLPRAMAYLDGSDRSDKGMDAPSLQLVKQHLGEFGEQYAAGFLASVPEPTSIAALGLVAAAALGRRRRI
;
A
#
# COMPACT_ATOMS: atom_id res chain seq x y z
N MET A 1 0.65 8.12 71.01
CA MET A 1 -0.41 7.47 70.21
C MET A 1 -1.02 8.51 69.27
N HIS A 2 -0.57 8.56 68.03
CA HIS A 2 -1.14 9.42 66.98
C HIS A 2 -1.39 8.54 65.76
N ARG A 3 -2.66 8.33 65.42
CA ARG A 3 -3.07 7.81 64.11
C ARG A 3 -3.44 9.01 63.25
N LYS A 4 -2.60 9.33 62.28
CA LYS A 4 -2.98 10.14 61.12
C LYS A 4 -3.21 9.19 59.96
N SER A 5 -4.48 8.97 59.64
CA SER A 5 -4.93 8.46 58.36
C SER A 5 -4.70 9.55 57.30
N ILE A 6 -3.80 9.31 56.36
CA ILE A 6 -3.64 10.09 55.14
C ILE A 6 -4.47 9.38 54.06
N LEU A 7 -5.56 10.02 53.66
CA LEU A 7 -6.26 9.73 52.41
C LEU A 7 -5.77 10.75 51.36
N TRP A 8 -5.93 10.34 50.09
CA TRP A 8 -5.80 11.10 48.83
C TRP A 8 -4.46 11.00 48.08
N ALA A 9 -4.31 9.91 47.33
CA ALA A 9 -3.90 10.00 45.92
C ALA A 9 -5.03 9.36 45.10
N ALA A 10 -5.98 10.18 44.65
CA ALA A 10 -6.90 9.77 43.60
C ALA A 10 -6.08 9.65 42.32
N VAL A 11 -5.73 8.42 41.95
CA VAL A 11 -5.29 8.12 40.59
C VAL A 11 -6.50 8.43 39.71
N LEU A 12 -6.43 9.56 38.99
CA LEU A 12 -7.37 9.85 37.92
C LEU A 12 -7.10 8.81 36.83
N SER A 13 -7.76 7.67 36.90
CA SER A 13 -7.86 6.76 35.77
C SER A 13 -8.70 7.48 34.72
N VAL A 14 -8.07 8.23 33.82
CA VAL A 14 -8.72 8.62 32.57
C VAL A 14 -8.99 7.29 31.86
N GLY A 15 -10.25 6.86 31.88
CA GLY A 15 -10.67 5.68 31.13
C GLY A 15 -10.29 5.90 29.68
N LEU A 16 -9.37 5.08 29.16
CA LEU A 16 -9.07 5.10 27.74
C LEU A 16 -10.35 4.74 26.99
N PRO A 17 -10.71 5.47 25.92
CA PRO A 17 -11.91 5.16 25.16
C PRO A 17 -11.81 3.73 24.62
N SER A 18 -12.75 2.88 24.99
CA SER A 18 -12.88 1.53 24.43
C SER A 18 -13.21 1.64 22.95
N GLY A 19 -12.34 1.09 22.09
CA GLY A 19 -12.58 0.89 20.66
C GLY A 19 -12.95 2.16 19.89
N VAL A 20 -11.94 2.84 19.33
CA VAL A 20 -12.16 3.99 18.43
C VAL A 20 -12.03 3.56 16.96
N SER A 21 -12.99 3.95 16.12
CA SER A 21 -12.97 3.72 14.67
C SER A 21 -13.10 5.03 13.91
N LEU A 22 -12.57 5.05 12.69
CA LEU A 22 -12.82 6.17 11.79
C LEU A 22 -14.30 6.16 11.37
N ALA A 23 -14.94 7.32 11.38
CA ALA A 23 -16.36 7.43 11.01
C ALA A 23 -16.59 7.19 9.51
N GLN A 24 -15.53 7.15 8.72
CA GLN A 24 -15.56 6.77 7.31
C GLN A 24 -14.46 5.77 6.99
N ASN A 25 -14.71 4.99 5.94
CA ASN A 25 -13.73 4.07 5.42
C ASN A 25 -12.59 4.87 4.78
N VAL A 26 -11.36 4.48 5.12
CA VAL A 26 -10.15 4.96 4.48
C VAL A 26 -10.08 4.37 3.08
N VAL A 27 -9.72 5.21 2.11
CA VAL A 27 -9.43 4.79 0.75
C VAL A 27 -7.99 5.11 0.37
N ARG A 28 -7.55 4.62 -0.80
CA ARG A 28 -6.21 4.90 -1.33
C ARG A 28 -5.96 6.41 -1.40
N ASN A 29 -4.76 6.84 -0.98
CA ASN A 29 -4.27 8.21 -0.89
C ASN A 29 -5.04 9.12 0.07
N ASP A 30 -5.86 8.56 0.96
CA ASP A 30 -6.30 9.32 2.12
C ASP A 30 -5.13 9.50 3.08
N THR A 31 -4.95 10.71 3.61
CA THR A 31 -3.92 11.00 4.61
C THR A 31 -4.59 11.11 5.97
N ALA A 32 -4.22 10.23 6.90
CA ALA A 32 -4.55 10.38 8.31
C ALA A 32 -3.61 11.40 8.93
N VAL A 33 -4.16 12.32 9.72
CA VAL A 33 -3.41 13.46 10.26
C VAL A 33 -3.73 13.63 11.73
N GLY A 34 -2.70 13.67 12.56
CA GLY A 34 -2.77 13.86 14.00
C GLY A 34 -2.38 15.26 14.42
N PHE A 35 -2.98 15.76 15.50
CA PHE A 35 -2.71 17.09 16.03
C PHE A 35 -2.07 17.02 17.42
N SER A 36 -1.08 17.88 17.63
CA SER A 36 -0.38 18.06 18.91
C SER A 36 -0.93 19.26 19.68
N ILE A 37 -2.21 19.21 20.07
CA ILE A 37 -2.89 20.26 20.85
C ILE A 37 -3.56 19.71 22.12
N ALA A 38 -3.61 20.54 23.17
CA ALA A 38 -4.13 20.19 24.48
C ALA A 38 -5.68 20.29 24.62
N SER A 39 -6.40 20.77 23.61
CA SER A 39 -7.87 20.91 23.64
C SER A 39 -8.59 19.65 23.15
N THR A 40 -9.79 19.38 23.69
CA THR A 40 -10.47 18.08 23.64
C THR A 40 -11.55 17.92 22.56
N ALA A 41 -11.28 18.31 21.31
CA ALA A 41 -12.10 17.88 20.17
C ALA A 41 -11.23 17.91 18.90
N ASP A 42 -11.26 16.82 18.12
CA ASP A 42 -10.61 16.66 16.80
C ASP A 42 -9.08 16.51 16.73
N ASN A 43 -8.48 15.66 17.57
CA ASN A 43 -7.02 15.49 17.58
C ASN A 43 -6.48 14.51 16.52
N MET A 44 -7.36 13.94 15.69
CA MET A 44 -7.01 13.21 14.48
C MET A 44 -8.10 13.36 13.42
N GLN A 45 -7.71 13.50 12.16
CA GLN A 45 -8.62 13.70 11.02
C GLN A 45 -8.16 12.90 9.81
N LEU A 46 -9.08 12.63 8.89
CA LEU A 46 -8.78 12.08 7.58
C LEU A 46 -8.90 13.18 6.53
N VAL A 47 -7.89 13.30 5.67
CA VAL A 47 -7.91 14.17 4.51
C VAL A 47 -8.07 13.29 3.27
N ARG A 48 -9.27 13.30 2.69
CA ARG A 48 -9.60 12.42 1.57
C ARG A 48 -8.90 12.86 0.29
N GLY A 49 -8.40 11.93 -0.52
CA GLY A 49 -7.94 12.23 -1.89
C GLY A 49 -6.89 13.34 -1.95
N TYR A 50 -6.03 13.39 -0.95
CA TYR A 50 -4.95 14.36 -0.82
C TYR A 50 -4.06 14.31 -2.09
N PRO A 51 -3.56 15.45 -2.64
CA PRO A 51 -3.49 16.81 -2.07
C PRO A 51 -4.68 17.74 -2.34
N THR A 52 -5.73 17.26 -3.02
CA THR A 52 -6.84 18.11 -3.49
C THR A 52 -8.18 17.90 -2.79
N GLY A 53 -8.36 16.85 -2.00
CA GLY A 53 -9.66 16.59 -1.38
C GLY A 53 -9.89 17.34 -0.07
N THR A 54 -10.79 16.87 0.77
CA THR A 54 -11.36 17.64 1.88
C THR A 54 -11.18 16.94 3.21
N ARG A 55 -11.08 17.73 4.29
CA ARG A 55 -11.14 17.23 5.66
C ARG A 55 -12.47 16.49 5.89
N VAL A 56 -12.39 15.33 6.49
CA VAL A 56 -13.52 14.63 7.08
C VAL A 56 -13.35 14.69 8.60
N THR A 57 -14.31 15.28 9.30
CA THR A 57 -14.30 15.45 10.76
C THR A 57 -14.53 14.12 11.48
N HIS A 58 -13.72 13.81 12.48
CA HIS A 58 -13.82 12.59 13.31
C HIS A 58 -13.55 12.89 14.79
N ASP A 59 -14.27 12.18 15.68
CA ASP A 59 -14.27 12.41 17.12
C ASP A 59 -13.18 11.61 17.86
N PHE A 60 -11.90 11.87 17.57
CA PHE A 60 -10.79 11.29 18.32
C PHE A 60 -10.28 12.26 19.40
N ASN A 61 -10.45 11.87 20.66
CA ASN A 61 -10.00 12.64 21.82
C ASN A 61 -8.89 11.88 22.55
N LEU A 62 -7.68 11.95 22.01
CA LEU A 62 -6.49 11.25 22.53
C LEU A 62 -5.44 12.21 23.11
N GLY A 63 -5.69 13.52 23.11
CA GLY A 63 -4.68 14.51 23.46
C GLY A 63 -3.61 14.62 22.36
N PHE A 64 -2.33 14.55 22.70
CA PHE A 64 -1.22 14.78 21.78
C PHE A 64 -0.96 13.57 20.86
N VAL A 65 -1.33 13.65 19.59
CA VAL A 65 -0.91 12.66 18.59
C VAL A 65 0.44 13.08 18.01
N ASN A 66 1.42 12.17 17.92
CA ASN A 66 2.76 12.48 17.40
C ASN A 66 3.22 11.57 16.26
N SER A 67 2.57 10.44 16.04
CA SER A 67 2.94 9.56 14.94
C SER A 67 1.74 8.71 14.60
N LEU A 68 1.57 8.47 13.30
CA LEU A 68 0.52 7.65 12.73
C LEU A 68 1.20 6.62 11.83
N TYR A 69 0.68 5.40 11.80
CA TYR A 69 1.23 4.37 10.94
C TYR A 69 0.13 3.36 10.56
N PHE A 70 -0.22 3.30 9.30
CA PHE A 70 -1.09 2.26 8.76
C PHE A 70 -0.33 0.93 8.72
N GLU A 71 -1.01 -0.14 9.13
CA GLU A 71 -0.49 -1.49 8.90
C GLU A 71 -0.14 -1.72 7.45
N HIS A 72 0.81 -2.62 7.23
CA HIS A 72 1.17 -3.02 5.89
C HIS A 72 0.13 -3.94 5.29
N ARG A 73 -0.08 -3.85 3.98
CA ARG A 73 -0.88 -4.83 3.25
C ARG A 73 -0.02 -6.03 2.85
N ASP A 74 1.19 -5.73 2.40
CA ASP A 74 1.96 -6.57 1.48
C ASP A 74 3.47 -6.21 1.58
N GLY A 75 4.05 -6.30 2.77
CA GLY A 75 5.41 -5.82 3.00
C GLY A 75 5.42 -4.35 3.36
N PHE A 76 5.67 -3.43 2.43
CA PHE A 76 5.90 -2.03 2.80
C PHE A 76 4.70 -1.10 2.60
N ARG A 77 3.77 -1.48 1.71
CA ARG A 77 2.67 -0.60 1.35
C ARG A 77 1.63 -0.55 2.45
N HIS A 78 1.40 0.66 2.95
CA HIS A 78 0.39 0.97 3.96
C HIS A 78 -1.01 0.56 3.49
N ALA A 79 -1.80 -0.10 4.32
CA ALA A 79 -3.09 -0.67 3.95
C ALA A 79 -4.22 0.31 4.27
N ALA A 80 -4.87 0.87 3.23
CA ALA A 80 -6.10 1.65 3.40
C ALA A 80 -7.25 0.88 4.08
N PHE A 81 -7.13 -0.45 4.13
CA PHE A 81 -8.10 -1.37 4.69
C PHE A 81 -7.62 -2.03 5.99
N GLY A 82 -6.41 -1.69 6.44
CA GLY A 82 -5.75 -2.26 7.61
C GLY A 82 -6.05 -1.52 8.91
N ASN A 83 -5.35 -1.84 9.97
CA ASN A 83 -5.37 -1.01 11.17
C ASN A 83 -4.55 0.27 10.97
N LEU A 84 -4.97 1.36 11.60
CA LEU A 84 -4.16 2.56 11.78
C LEU A 84 -3.68 2.57 13.23
N ILE A 85 -2.37 2.57 13.44
CA ILE A 85 -1.78 2.71 14.77
C ILE A 85 -1.52 4.19 15.03
N VAL A 86 -1.87 4.63 16.23
CA VAL A 86 -1.75 6.01 16.68
C VAL A 86 -0.84 6.04 17.91
N GLY A 87 0.22 6.83 17.82
CA GLY A 87 1.17 7.05 18.91
C GLY A 87 0.95 8.41 19.58
N ASN A 88 0.89 8.39 20.92
CA ASN A 88 0.83 9.59 21.75
C ASN A 88 2.14 9.78 22.56
N ILE A 89 2.68 11.00 22.53
CA ILE A 89 3.72 11.46 23.44
C ILE A 89 3.08 11.74 24.81
N GLY A 90 3.27 10.84 25.76
CA GLY A 90 2.93 11.13 27.15
C GLY A 90 3.54 12.47 27.59
N VAL A 91 2.72 13.39 28.12
CA VAL A 91 3.18 14.72 28.54
C VAL A 91 3.29 14.73 30.06
N GLY A 92 4.52 14.71 30.57
CA GLY A 92 4.80 14.87 31.99
C GLY A 92 4.21 16.18 32.51
N GLY A 93 3.26 16.09 33.44
CA GLY A 93 2.52 17.24 33.99
C GLY A 93 1.02 17.21 33.72
N LEU A 94 0.54 16.46 32.71
CA LEU A 94 -0.89 16.34 32.35
C LEU A 94 -1.49 14.96 32.66
N GLY A 95 -0.76 14.05 33.31
CA GLY A 95 -1.26 12.74 33.71
C GLY A 95 -1.54 11.74 32.58
N ASN A 96 -1.06 12.01 31.35
CA ASN A 96 -1.25 11.13 30.20
C ASN A 96 0.01 10.28 29.94
N PRO A 97 0.02 8.97 30.25
CA PRO A 97 1.13 8.08 29.88
C PRO A 97 1.18 7.93 28.35
N GLY A 98 2.38 7.82 27.77
CA GLY A 98 2.51 7.56 26.33
C GLY A 98 1.80 6.25 25.97
N ALA A 99 1.13 6.23 24.81
CA ALA A 99 0.30 5.10 24.41
C ALA A 99 0.41 4.81 22.91
N LEU A 100 0.24 3.53 22.57
CA LEU A 100 -0.05 3.08 21.21
C LEU A 100 -1.48 2.55 21.15
N LEU A 101 -2.23 3.06 20.19
CA LEU A 101 -3.66 2.82 20.07
C LEU A 101 -3.95 2.30 18.67
N ASN A 102 -4.75 1.25 18.59
CA ASN A 102 -5.20 0.70 17.32
C ASN A 102 -6.54 1.35 16.92
N VAL A 103 -6.66 1.75 15.66
CA VAL A 103 -7.84 2.38 15.06
C VAL A 103 -8.23 1.60 13.81
N GLN A 104 -9.49 1.15 13.75
CA GLN A 104 -10.01 0.49 12.56
C GLN A 104 -10.34 1.49 11.45
N THR A 105 -10.00 1.13 10.21
CA THR A 105 -10.09 2.02 9.05
C THR A 105 -11.27 1.76 8.12
N GLN A 106 -12.07 0.71 8.35
CA GLN A 106 -13.19 0.29 7.49
C GLN A 106 -14.59 0.44 8.11
N GLY A 107 -14.71 1.20 9.19
CA GLY A 107 -15.97 1.39 9.92
C GLY A 107 -16.38 0.16 10.73
N GLY A 108 -16.95 0.41 11.91
CA GLY A 108 -17.32 -0.62 12.90
C GLY A 108 -16.62 -0.38 14.24
N SER A 109 -17.21 -0.80 15.36
CA SER A 109 -16.49 -0.79 16.65
C SER A 109 -15.26 -1.68 16.53
N PRO A 110 -14.07 -1.23 16.97
CA PRO A 110 -12.96 -2.13 17.18
C PRO A 110 -13.44 -3.32 17.97
N GLY A 111 -13.08 -4.52 17.53
CA GLY A 111 -13.34 -5.72 18.31
C GLY A 111 -12.87 -5.45 19.74
N ALA A 112 -13.67 -5.83 20.74
CA ALA A 112 -13.45 -5.57 22.16
C ALA A 112 -12.13 -6.16 22.74
N SER A 113 -11.24 -6.64 21.88
CA SER A 113 -10.00 -7.36 22.18
C SER A 113 -8.74 -6.71 21.60
N GLN A 114 -8.82 -5.55 20.95
CA GLN A 114 -7.60 -4.86 20.49
C GLN A 114 -6.94 -4.14 21.68
N GLN A 115 -5.83 -4.69 22.15
CA GLN A 115 -5.13 -4.21 23.35
C GLN A 115 -4.44 -2.88 23.09
N PHE A 116 -4.64 -1.95 24.02
CA PHE A 116 -3.94 -0.68 24.12
C PHE A 116 -2.66 -0.86 24.92
N PHE A 117 -1.56 -0.27 24.47
CA PHE A 117 -0.30 -0.26 25.22
C PHE A 117 -0.13 1.09 25.88
N THR A 118 0.18 1.08 27.18
CA THR A 118 0.50 2.32 27.89
C THR A 118 1.77 2.17 28.69
N SER A 119 2.60 3.21 28.65
CA SER A 119 3.88 3.23 29.37
C SER A 119 3.75 3.14 30.89
N SER A 120 2.54 3.30 31.45
CA SER A 120 2.28 3.17 32.89
C SER A 120 1.95 1.75 33.34
N THR A 121 1.55 0.86 32.41
CA THR A 121 1.16 -0.52 32.74
C THR A 121 2.08 -1.57 32.14
N ASP A 122 2.76 -1.24 31.04
CA ASP A 122 3.66 -2.15 30.32
C ASP A 122 5.13 -1.74 30.53
N ALA A 123 5.79 -2.32 31.54
CA ALA A 123 7.25 -2.24 31.66
C ALA A 123 7.89 -3.24 30.68
N PRO A 124 8.97 -2.89 29.94
CA PRO A 124 9.84 -1.72 30.07
C PRO A 124 9.65 -0.61 28.99
N LEU A 125 8.43 -0.17 28.66
CA LEU A 125 8.26 0.84 27.60
C LEU A 125 8.86 2.23 27.93
N PRO A 126 9.24 3.03 26.90
CA PRO A 126 9.58 4.43 27.11
C PRO A 126 8.35 5.19 27.61
N THR A 127 8.54 6.09 28.58
CA THR A 127 7.42 6.91 29.11
C THR A 127 6.85 7.89 28.10
N ARG A 128 7.59 8.18 27.04
CA ARG A 128 7.18 9.00 25.91
C ARG A 128 7.54 8.25 24.64
N VAL A 129 6.56 7.79 23.88
CA VAL A 129 6.80 7.30 22.52
C VAL A 129 6.93 8.52 21.62
N GLN A 130 8.12 8.74 21.05
CA GLN A 130 8.32 9.82 20.08
C GLN A 130 7.90 9.35 18.69
N THR A 131 8.32 8.17 18.29
CA THR A 131 8.01 7.61 16.97
C THR A 131 7.97 6.09 17.06
N PHE A 132 7.33 5.47 16.08
CA PHE A 132 7.26 4.03 15.96
C PHE A 132 7.11 3.62 14.49
N ALA A 133 7.44 2.36 14.19
CA ALA A 133 7.22 1.77 12.88
C ALA A 133 6.83 0.29 13.02
N ILE A 134 6.04 -0.21 12.07
CA ILE A 134 5.55 -1.59 12.02
C ILE A 134 6.37 -2.39 11.00
N SER A 135 6.76 -3.62 11.35
CA SER A 135 7.54 -4.46 10.44
C SER A 135 6.73 -4.86 9.21
N PRO A 136 7.36 -5.07 8.04
CA PRO A 136 6.64 -5.29 6.78
C PRO A 136 5.61 -6.44 6.77
N ASN A 137 5.86 -7.46 7.58
CA ASN A 137 4.97 -8.61 7.77
C ASN A 137 3.90 -8.42 8.88
N ASN A 138 3.78 -7.23 9.46
CA ASN A 138 2.92 -6.91 10.60
C ASN A 138 3.08 -7.86 11.79
N GLN A 139 4.33 -8.24 12.12
CA GLN A 139 4.63 -9.12 13.24
C GLN A 139 5.34 -8.44 14.40
N ARG A 140 5.90 -7.25 14.17
CA ARG A 140 6.67 -6.49 15.15
C ARG A 140 6.35 -5.01 15.03
N ILE A 141 6.42 -4.33 16.16
CA ILE A 141 6.41 -2.87 16.22
C ILE A 141 7.64 -2.43 17.01
N VAL A 142 8.31 -1.40 16.52
CA VAL A 142 9.45 -0.78 17.21
C VAL A 142 9.09 0.64 17.57
N THR A 143 9.50 1.06 18.76
CA THR A 143 9.28 2.40 19.30
C THR A 143 10.61 3.01 19.69
N VAL A 144 10.73 4.32 19.51
CA VAL A 144 11.83 5.12 20.01
C VAL A 144 11.28 6.23 20.89
N GLY A 145 11.90 6.44 22.05
CA GLY A 145 11.44 7.47 22.98
C GLY A 145 12.15 7.47 24.34
N GLY A 146 11.85 8.45 25.21
CA GLY A 146 12.60 8.70 26.45
C GLY A 146 11.81 8.58 27.76
N GLN A 147 12.53 8.48 28.90
CA GLN A 147 12.03 8.68 30.28
C GLN A 147 11.93 10.18 30.62
N PRO A 148 10.95 10.68 31.40
CA PRO A 148 10.80 12.11 31.64
C PRO A 148 11.80 12.58 32.70
N ALA A 149 12.38 13.76 32.43
CA ALA A 149 13.03 14.68 33.37
C ALA A 149 14.38 14.29 34.01
N ALA A 150 15.45 14.44 33.23
CA ALA A 150 16.49 15.46 33.44
C ALA A 150 17.21 15.63 32.10
N ALA A 151 17.71 16.82 31.76
CA ALA A 151 18.50 17.03 30.55
C ALA A 151 19.59 15.94 30.45
N GLY A 152 19.45 15.00 29.51
CA GLY A 152 20.33 13.81 29.39
C GLY A 152 19.65 12.43 29.30
N SER A 153 18.32 12.31 29.22
CA SER A 153 17.65 11.00 29.05
C SER A 153 17.96 10.36 27.68
N THR A 154 18.76 9.30 27.66
CA THR A 154 19.03 8.41 26.51
C THR A 154 17.73 7.85 25.91
N GLY A 155 17.59 7.93 24.58
CA GLY A 155 16.46 7.33 23.87
C GLY A 155 16.47 5.81 24.07
N GLN A 156 15.36 5.26 24.55
CA GLN A 156 15.13 3.82 24.62
C GLN A 156 14.51 3.35 23.30
N LEU A 157 15.12 2.33 22.71
CA LEU A 157 14.58 1.62 21.58
C LEU A 157 13.97 0.31 22.07
N THR A 158 12.66 0.16 21.84
CA THR A 158 11.89 -0.97 22.35
C THR A 158 11.08 -1.60 21.22
N MET A 159 11.24 -2.90 21.04
CA MET A 159 10.50 -3.72 20.10
C MET A 159 9.49 -4.59 20.84
N MET A 160 8.33 -4.81 20.23
CA MET A 160 7.26 -5.67 20.75
C MET A 160 6.73 -6.56 19.62
N SER A 161 6.09 -7.66 20.00
CA SER A 161 5.27 -8.40 19.05
C SER A 161 4.08 -7.54 18.60
N TYR A 162 3.73 -7.68 17.34
CA TYR A 162 2.54 -7.12 16.72
C TYR A 162 1.81 -8.25 16.01
N ASN A 163 0.48 -8.24 16.02
CA ASN A 163 -0.33 -9.20 15.30
C ASN A 163 -1.33 -8.41 14.45
N GLY A 164 -1.00 -8.22 13.18
CA GLY A 164 -1.90 -7.60 12.19
C GLY A 164 -2.97 -8.54 11.61
N GLY A 165 -2.92 -9.83 11.96
CA GLY A 165 -3.83 -10.84 11.43
C GLY A 165 -3.47 -11.29 10.01
N ALA A 166 -4.15 -12.34 9.52
CA ALA A 166 -3.92 -12.86 8.16
C ALA A 166 -4.43 -11.92 7.06
N THR A 167 -5.37 -11.03 7.41
CA THR A 167 -5.84 -9.95 6.56
C THR A 167 -5.61 -8.62 7.31
N PRO A 168 -5.13 -7.55 6.66
CA PRO A 168 -4.98 -6.25 7.30
C PRO A 168 -6.25 -5.85 8.06
N GLY A 169 -6.10 -5.32 9.27
CA GLY A 169 -7.22 -4.89 10.10
C GLY A 169 -7.88 -5.99 10.94
N THR A 170 -7.52 -7.27 10.74
CA THR A 170 -8.14 -8.40 11.48
C THR A 170 -7.35 -8.82 12.72
N GLY A 171 -6.16 -8.26 12.90
CA GLY A 171 -5.24 -8.57 13.98
C GLY A 171 -5.65 -8.09 15.37
N ALA A 172 -4.98 -8.66 16.38
CA ALA A 172 -5.12 -8.29 17.80
C ALA A 172 -4.32 -7.03 18.18
N GLY A 173 -3.48 -6.50 17.28
CA GLY A 173 -2.63 -5.34 17.51
C GLY A 173 -1.30 -5.71 18.18
N ALA A 174 -0.67 -4.74 18.84
CA ALA A 174 0.58 -4.96 19.57
C ALA A 174 0.38 -5.91 20.78
N SER A 175 1.46 -6.43 21.35
CA SER A 175 1.46 -7.28 22.56
C SER A 175 2.65 -6.98 23.47
N SER A 176 2.39 -6.83 24.78
CA SER A 176 3.43 -6.63 25.81
C SER A 176 4.09 -7.93 26.27
N SER A 177 3.63 -9.08 25.77
CA SER A 177 4.15 -10.40 26.15
C SER A 177 5.59 -10.67 25.69
N ASN A 178 6.07 -9.96 24.66
CA ASN A 178 7.37 -10.19 24.02
C ASN A 178 8.17 -8.90 23.83
N VAL A 179 8.14 -8.00 24.82
CA VAL A 179 8.92 -6.76 24.74
C VAL A 179 10.41 -7.04 24.83
N LYS A 180 11.18 -6.47 23.90
CA LYS A 180 12.65 -6.53 23.83
C LYS A 180 13.21 -5.12 23.71
N GLN A 181 14.23 -4.82 24.48
CA GLN A 181 14.97 -3.56 24.37
C GLN A 181 16.31 -3.79 23.70
N LEU A 182 16.82 -2.75 23.04
CA LEU A 182 18.17 -2.79 22.50
C LEU A 182 19.16 -2.95 23.66
N ALA A 183 20.09 -3.89 23.52
CA ALA A 183 21.06 -4.19 24.58
C ALA A 183 22.00 -3.00 24.79
N GLY A 184 21.77 -2.26 25.88
CA GLY A 184 22.47 -1.01 26.19
C GLY A 184 21.99 0.17 25.35
N PRO A 185 21.78 1.36 25.95
CA PRO A 185 21.57 2.55 25.13
C PRO A 185 22.85 2.84 24.35
N ILE A 186 22.73 3.29 23.11
CA ILE A 186 23.86 3.87 22.36
C ILE A 186 24.36 5.06 23.20
N THR A 187 25.44 4.83 23.95
CA THR A 187 25.70 5.55 25.20
C THR A 187 26.19 6.97 24.88
N GLY A 188 25.56 7.99 25.47
CA GLY A 188 25.89 9.41 25.24
C GLY A 188 25.08 10.11 24.14
N ASN A 189 24.22 9.37 23.42
CA ASN A 189 23.38 9.88 22.35
C ASN A 189 21.89 9.62 22.61
N THR A 190 21.02 10.43 22.04
CA THR A 190 19.58 10.16 21.96
C THR A 190 19.28 9.35 20.70
N LEU A 191 18.23 8.53 20.74
CA LEU A 191 17.72 7.86 19.55
C LEU A 191 16.46 8.59 19.10
N SER A 192 16.31 8.76 17.80
CA SER A 192 15.15 9.41 17.19
C SER A 192 14.92 8.86 15.79
N GLY A 193 13.65 8.85 15.37
CA GLY A 193 13.20 8.29 14.10
C GLY A 193 13.39 6.77 14.04
N VAL A 194 12.45 6.05 13.43
CA VAL A 194 12.63 4.62 13.18
C VAL A 194 11.85 4.19 11.95
N GLU A 195 12.42 3.30 11.14
CA GLU A 195 11.74 2.72 9.98
C GLU A 195 12.27 1.32 9.67
N TRP A 196 11.38 0.40 9.28
CA TRP A 196 11.80 -0.95 8.94
C TRP A 196 12.32 -1.03 7.51
N LEU A 197 13.44 -1.75 7.33
CA LEU A 197 14.06 -1.99 6.02
C LEU A 197 13.65 -3.33 5.44
N ASP A 198 13.36 -4.29 6.32
CA ASP A 198 12.85 -5.63 6.06
C ASP A 198 12.22 -6.19 7.36
N ASN A 199 11.88 -7.49 7.44
CA ASN A 199 11.24 -8.08 8.63
C ASN A 199 12.14 -8.25 9.86
N ASN A 200 13.45 -8.14 9.68
CA ASN A 200 14.49 -8.37 10.70
C ASN A 200 15.47 -7.21 10.83
N THR A 201 15.39 -6.19 9.99
CA THR A 201 16.28 -5.04 10.03
C THR A 201 15.50 -3.74 9.98
N PHE A 202 15.85 -2.79 10.83
CA PHE A 202 15.33 -1.44 10.80
C PHE A 202 16.45 -0.41 10.98
N ILE A 203 16.15 0.86 10.69
CA ILE A 203 17.08 1.98 10.79
C ILE A 203 16.58 2.98 11.84
N THR A 204 17.50 3.60 12.57
CA THR A 204 17.24 4.73 13.48
C THR A 204 18.40 5.72 13.44
N ILE A 205 18.23 6.91 14.01
CA ILE A 205 19.32 7.90 14.13
C ILE A 205 19.82 7.93 15.56
N SER A 206 21.13 7.85 15.72
CA SER A 206 21.82 8.24 16.95
C SER A 206 22.22 9.71 16.87
N HIS A 207 21.49 10.52 17.63
CA HIS A 207 21.67 11.96 17.76
C HIS A 207 22.61 12.30 18.90
N PRO A 208 23.61 13.16 18.69
CA PRO A 208 24.46 13.62 19.76
C PRO A 208 23.71 14.63 20.64
N THR A 209 23.97 14.58 21.94
CA THR A 209 23.33 15.46 22.94
C THR A 209 23.82 16.92 22.89
N ALA A 210 24.87 17.23 22.11
CA ALA A 210 25.44 18.57 21.97
C ALA A 210 25.50 19.06 20.50
N ALA A 211 25.38 20.37 20.29
CA ALA A 211 25.48 21.01 18.97
C ALA A 211 26.86 20.76 18.32
N GLY A 212 26.87 20.73 16.98
CA GLY A 212 28.10 20.62 16.18
C GLY A 212 28.75 19.23 16.19
N LEU A 213 28.14 18.27 16.88
CA LEU A 213 28.52 16.87 16.82
C LEU A 213 27.80 16.17 15.67
N ASN A 214 28.42 15.10 15.16
CA ASN A 214 27.85 14.30 14.09
C ASN A 214 26.90 13.26 14.65
N ALA A 215 25.71 13.19 14.06
CA ALA A 215 24.85 12.04 14.20
C ALA A 215 25.28 10.91 13.27
N SER A 216 24.76 9.74 13.56
CA SER A 216 24.99 8.54 12.74
C SER A 216 23.70 7.77 12.56
N LEU A 217 23.49 7.25 11.35
CA LEU A 217 22.48 6.23 11.13
C LEU A 217 22.91 4.94 11.81
N GLN A 218 21.96 4.25 12.42
CA GLN A 218 22.14 3.01 13.12
C GLN A 218 21.24 1.96 12.47
N ARG A 219 21.85 0.99 11.81
CA ARG A 219 21.15 -0.20 11.35
C ARG A 219 21.05 -1.15 12.51
N VAL A 220 19.83 -1.56 12.85
CA VAL A 220 19.57 -2.51 13.91
C VAL A 220 19.05 -3.81 13.31
N THR A 221 19.72 -4.91 13.64
CA THR A 221 19.35 -6.27 13.20
C THR A 221 18.74 -7.03 14.37
N VAL A 222 17.63 -7.70 14.09
CA VAL A 222 16.86 -8.55 15.00
C VAL A 222 17.16 -10.02 14.67
N ALA A 223 17.81 -10.71 15.61
CA ALA A 223 18.08 -12.13 15.50
C ALA A 223 16.80 -12.98 15.74
N GLY A 224 16.87 -14.29 15.45
CA GLY A 224 15.74 -15.20 15.59
C GLY A 224 15.20 -15.34 17.03
N ASP A 225 16.03 -15.05 18.03
CA ASP A 225 15.67 -14.98 19.45
C ASP A 225 15.12 -13.60 19.89
N ASN A 226 14.89 -12.71 18.90
CA ASN A 226 14.51 -11.30 19.05
C ASN A 226 15.57 -10.42 19.75
N THR A 227 16.83 -10.87 19.83
CA THR A 227 17.93 -10.02 20.27
C THR A 227 18.22 -8.94 19.23
N MET A 228 18.37 -7.70 19.67
CA MET A 228 18.65 -6.56 18.79
C MET A 228 20.11 -6.14 18.91
N THR A 229 20.75 -5.89 17.76
CA THR A 229 22.14 -5.42 17.66
C THR A 229 22.23 -4.24 16.70
N ALA A 230 22.86 -3.15 17.14
CA ALA A 230 22.99 -1.92 16.35
C ALA A 230 24.41 -1.78 15.79
N ALA A 231 24.50 -1.28 14.56
CA ALA A 231 25.75 -0.91 13.91
C ALA A 231 25.60 0.44 13.19
N ALA A 232 26.60 1.31 13.33
CA ALA A 232 26.65 2.55 12.59
C ALA A 232 26.79 2.27 11.08
N VAL A 233 26.03 2.99 10.27
CA VAL A 233 26.03 2.89 8.80
C VAL A 233 26.06 4.28 8.18
N GLY A 234 26.42 4.35 6.90
CA GLY A 234 26.63 5.62 6.19
C GLY A 234 27.78 6.44 6.76
N THR A 235 27.94 7.65 6.23
CA THR A 235 28.87 8.64 6.78
C THR A 235 28.14 9.48 7.83
N PRO A 236 28.73 9.71 9.02
CA PRO A 236 28.15 10.62 10.00
C PRO A 236 27.90 12.00 9.41
N PHE A 237 26.82 12.67 9.84
CA PHE A 237 26.45 13.98 9.34
C PHE A 237 26.09 14.93 10.49
N THR A 238 26.35 16.21 10.29
CA THR A 238 26.18 17.24 11.32
C THR A 238 24.74 17.71 11.39
N PHE A 239 24.23 17.87 12.61
CA PHE A 239 22.96 18.55 12.85
C PHE A 239 23.16 20.07 12.96
N PRO A 240 22.31 20.88 12.32
CA PRO A 240 22.43 22.34 12.38
C PRO A 240 22.32 22.91 13.80
N VAL A 241 21.56 22.25 14.70
CA VAL A 241 21.33 22.68 16.08
C VAL A 241 21.45 21.52 17.08
N ALA A 242 21.80 21.80 18.35
CA ALA A 242 21.83 20.82 19.45
C ALA A 242 20.47 20.14 19.70
N ASP A 243 20.51 18.89 20.19
CA ASP A 243 19.34 18.07 20.54
C ASP A 243 18.51 18.59 21.74
N THR A 244 18.98 19.61 22.45
CA THR A 244 18.17 20.30 23.47
C THR A 244 17.07 21.19 22.87
N ALA A 245 17.04 21.35 21.55
CA ALA A 245 15.98 22.04 20.83
C ALA A 245 14.73 21.14 20.67
N SER A 246 13.54 21.73 20.55
CA SER A 246 12.30 20.99 20.24
C SER A 246 12.38 20.40 18.84
N GLY A 247 12.97 19.22 18.69
CA GLY A 247 13.22 18.54 17.42
C GLY A 247 12.30 17.35 17.14
N SER A 248 12.19 17.01 15.87
CA SER A 248 11.50 15.82 15.34
C SER A 248 12.30 15.20 14.22
N THR A 249 12.33 13.87 14.21
CA THR A 249 12.91 13.07 13.14
C THR A 249 11.86 12.08 12.69
N SER A 250 11.57 12.06 11.39
CA SER A 250 10.72 11.04 10.79
C SER A 250 11.43 10.41 9.60
N PHE A 251 11.03 9.20 9.29
CA PHE A 251 11.55 8.41 8.20
C PHE A 251 10.40 8.07 7.24
N ALA A 252 10.74 7.94 5.97
CA ALA A 252 9.88 7.27 5.00
C ALA A 252 10.74 6.31 4.17
N TYR A 253 10.34 5.05 4.11
CA TYR A 253 10.96 4.05 3.25
C TYR A 253 9.89 3.18 2.61
N GLU A 254 9.72 3.39 1.30
CA GLU A 254 8.73 2.67 0.51
C GLU A 254 9.37 2.14 -0.78
N PRO A 255 10.03 0.97 -0.74
CA PRO A 255 10.80 0.42 -1.87
C PRO A 255 9.95 0.10 -3.11
N THR A 256 8.61 0.17 -2.98
CA THR A 256 7.70 0.09 -4.12
C THR A 256 7.56 1.41 -4.90
N ILE A 257 8.04 2.52 -4.33
CA ILE A 257 7.94 3.89 -4.84
C ILE A 257 9.34 4.49 -5.09
N SER A 258 10.26 4.29 -4.15
CA SER A 258 11.64 4.78 -4.20
C SER A 258 12.57 3.81 -3.48
N PRO A 259 13.76 3.50 -4.01
CA PRO A 259 14.71 2.59 -3.38
C PRO A 259 15.41 3.21 -2.16
N TYR A 260 15.21 4.51 -1.93
CA TYR A 260 15.94 5.26 -0.91
C TYR A 260 15.17 5.37 0.40
N VAL A 261 15.92 5.53 1.49
CA VAL A 261 15.40 5.93 2.80
C VAL A 261 15.45 7.45 2.90
N TYR A 262 14.30 8.05 3.20
CA TYR A 262 14.15 9.48 3.38
C TYR A 262 14.09 9.79 4.87
N VAL A 263 14.79 10.85 5.26
CA VAL A 263 14.91 11.27 6.66
C VAL A 263 14.57 12.75 6.73
N SER A 264 13.45 13.05 7.38
CA SER A 264 13.11 14.44 7.72
C SER A 264 13.70 14.80 9.07
N ILE A 265 14.23 16.01 9.15
CA ILE A 265 14.79 16.62 10.34
C ILE A 265 14.10 17.96 10.50
N GLY A 266 13.30 18.10 11.55
CA GLY A 266 12.75 19.38 11.99
C GLY A 266 13.36 19.79 13.31
N GLN A 267 13.86 21.01 13.41
CA GLN A 267 14.32 21.60 14.67
C GLN A 267 13.74 23.01 14.84
N PHE A 268 13.38 23.36 16.08
CA PHE A 268 12.99 24.72 16.45
C PHE A 268 13.86 25.24 17.58
N PHE A 269 14.63 26.29 17.32
CA PHE A 269 15.55 26.88 18.29
C PHE A 269 15.70 28.39 18.08
N ASN A 270 15.76 29.16 19.17
CA ASN A 270 15.85 30.62 19.13
C ASN A 270 14.88 31.28 18.12
N ASN A 271 13.63 30.81 18.10
CA ASN A 271 12.58 31.28 17.20
C ASN A 271 12.89 31.10 15.70
N THR A 272 13.78 30.17 15.37
CA THR A 272 14.16 29.80 14.00
C THR A 272 13.78 28.33 13.77
N ALA A 273 13.02 28.06 12.71
CA ALA A 273 12.75 26.71 12.25
C ALA A 273 13.88 26.25 11.32
N THR A 274 14.27 25.00 11.44
CA THR A 274 15.19 24.32 10.52
C THR A 274 14.53 23.04 10.05
N SER A 275 14.42 22.88 8.74
CA SER A 275 13.76 21.75 8.09
C SER A 275 14.64 21.21 6.98
N GLN A 276 15.15 20.01 7.18
CA GLN A 276 16.04 19.34 6.23
C GLN A 276 15.50 17.97 5.86
N LEU A 277 15.64 17.62 4.58
CA LEU A 277 15.37 16.28 4.07
C LEU A 277 16.69 15.67 3.60
N ARG A 278 17.03 14.49 4.12
CA ARG A 278 18.21 13.73 3.70
C ARG A 278 17.79 12.40 3.11
N VAL A 279 18.51 11.96 2.10
CA VAL A 279 18.18 10.76 1.34
C VAL A 279 19.38 9.82 1.32
N PHE A 280 19.15 8.56 1.67
CA PHE A 280 20.17 7.56 1.84
C PHE A 280 19.87 6.30 1.02
N ASP A 281 20.92 5.72 0.44
CA ASP A 281 20.82 4.47 -0.33
C ASP A 281 21.11 3.25 0.54
N PRO A 282 20.08 2.47 0.96
CA PRO A 282 20.28 1.28 1.77
C PRO A 282 21.07 0.19 1.04
N ALA A 283 21.06 0.14 -0.30
CA ALA A 283 21.82 -0.83 -1.08
C ALA A 283 23.33 -0.50 -1.10
N ASN A 284 23.69 0.76 -0.88
CA ASN A 284 25.07 1.24 -0.84
C ASN A 284 25.49 1.68 0.57
N ASN A 285 25.24 0.83 1.57
CA ASN A 285 25.60 1.06 2.98
C ASN A 285 25.14 2.43 3.52
N PHE A 286 23.95 2.87 3.13
CA PHE A 286 23.37 4.17 3.51
C PHE A 286 24.25 5.35 3.10
N ALA A 287 24.88 5.28 1.93
CA ALA A 287 25.51 6.45 1.33
C ALA A 287 24.47 7.57 1.16
N GLN A 288 24.79 8.79 1.58
CA GLN A 288 23.89 9.93 1.40
C GLN A 288 23.89 10.34 -0.08
N VAL A 289 22.74 10.20 -0.74
CA VAL A 289 22.55 10.52 -2.16
C VAL A 289 21.83 11.86 -2.37
N GLY A 290 21.28 12.44 -1.31
CA GLY A 290 20.61 13.75 -1.35
C GLY A 290 20.57 14.43 0.01
N SER A 291 20.62 15.77 0.00
CA SER A 291 20.44 16.61 1.18
C SER A 291 19.84 17.94 0.72
N PHE A 292 18.69 18.28 1.28
CA PHE A 292 17.85 19.37 0.81
C PHE A 292 17.37 20.19 2.01
N ASP A 293 17.41 21.51 1.85
CA ASP A 293 17.04 22.47 2.89
C ASP A 293 15.74 23.18 2.53
N TYR A 294 14.76 23.07 3.42
CA TYR A 294 13.42 23.64 3.32
C TYR A 294 13.17 24.69 4.41
N SER A 295 14.20 25.10 5.15
CA SER A 295 14.06 26.00 6.30
C SER A 295 13.52 27.40 5.95
N THR A 296 13.44 27.75 4.65
CA THR A 296 12.88 29.03 4.20
C THR A 296 11.51 28.91 3.53
N SER A 297 11.09 27.73 3.06
CA SER A 297 9.74 27.50 2.54
C SER A 297 8.82 26.81 3.53
N SER A 298 9.37 26.16 4.57
CA SER A 298 8.63 25.29 5.46
C SER A 298 8.81 25.66 6.92
N ASN A 299 7.79 25.36 7.72
CA ASN A 299 7.93 25.34 9.17
C ASN A 299 8.65 24.03 9.60
N THR A 300 8.83 23.84 10.90
CA THR A 300 9.53 22.68 11.48
C THR A 300 8.87 21.38 11.03
N PHE A 301 9.59 20.54 10.28
CA PHE A 301 9.11 19.20 9.88
C PHE A 301 8.78 18.34 11.08
N ARG A 302 7.67 17.60 11.02
CA ARG A 302 7.18 16.72 12.08
C ARG A 302 7.13 15.27 11.62
N ASP A 303 6.57 15.04 10.44
CA ASP A 303 6.39 13.71 9.89
C ASP A 303 6.44 13.74 8.37
N ILE A 304 6.78 12.62 7.74
CA ILE A 304 6.79 12.46 6.29
C ILE A 304 6.19 11.13 5.86
N GLY A 305 5.55 11.10 4.69
CA GLY A 305 5.03 9.86 4.10
C GLY A 305 4.91 9.98 2.59
N PHE A 306 4.80 8.85 1.89
CA PHE A 306 4.58 8.84 0.45
C PHE A 306 3.12 8.55 0.09
N THR A 307 2.62 9.27 -0.91
CA THR A 307 1.40 8.86 -1.62
C THR A 307 1.72 7.79 -2.65
N SER A 308 0.70 7.08 -3.16
CA SER A 308 0.88 6.06 -4.21
C SER A 308 1.30 6.65 -5.55
N ASN A 309 1.25 7.98 -5.68
CA ASN A 309 1.74 8.72 -6.83
C ASN A 309 3.23 9.09 -6.71
N GLY A 310 3.89 8.78 -5.59
CA GLY A 310 5.29 9.14 -5.36
C GLY A 310 5.50 10.58 -4.88
N ASP A 311 4.41 11.27 -4.55
CA ASP A 311 4.46 12.57 -3.88
C ASP A 311 4.78 12.36 -2.41
N MET A 312 5.61 13.24 -1.83
CA MET A 312 5.87 13.23 -0.40
C MET A 312 4.91 14.20 0.30
N ILE A 313 4.28 13.72 1.36
CA ILE A 313 3.50 14.51 2.30
C ILE A 313 4.40 14.86 3.47
N ILE A 314 4.31 16.10 3.95
CA ILE A 314 5.10 16.61 5.05
C ILE A 314 4.17 17.27 6.07
N ALA A 315 4.11 16.72 7.27
CA ALA A 315 3.48 17.38 8.40
C ALA A 315 4.43 18.42 9.01
N THR A 316 3.94 19.62 9.30
CA THR A 316 4.75 20.70 9.87
C THR A 316 4.15 21.32 11.14
N ALA A 317 4.99 21.98 11.92
CA ALA A 317 4.60 22.78 13.09
C ALA A 317 3.95 24.15 12.74
N GLY A 318 3.37 24.29 11.54
CA GLY A 318 2.81 25.54 11.02
C GLY A 318 1.34 25.49 10.65
N GLY A 319 0.69 24.35 10.86
CA GLY A 319 -0.71 24.15 10.49
C GLY A 319 -0.93 23.95 8.99
N SER A 320 0.10 23.63 8.21
CA SER A 320 -0.01 23.17 6.81
C SER A 320 0.52 21.74 6.66
N LEU A 321 -0.09 20.99 5.74
CA LEU A 321 0.49 19.77 5.18
C LEU A 321 1.17 20.14 3.88
N GLU A 322 2.49 20.08 3.85
CA GLU A 322 3.25 20.41 2.66
C GLU A 322 3.40 19.21 1.74
N THR A 323 3.56 19.48 0.44
CA THR A 323 3.84 18.44 -0.57
C THR A 323 5.07 18.73 -1.38
N ILE A 324 5.74 17.65 -1.79
CA ILE A 324 6.70 17.68 -2.88
C ILE A 324 6.23 16.67 -3.92
N ALA A 325 5.78 17.16 -5.07
CA ALA A 325 5.28 16.32 -6.15
C ALA A 325 6.42 15.47 -6.75
N GLY A 326 6.17 14.17 -6.95
CA GLY A 326 7.16 13.23 -7.49
C GLY A 326 8.47 13.18 -6.70
N ALA A 327 8.42 13.36 -5.38
CA ALA A 327 9.55 13.33 -4.45
C ALA A 327 10.34 12.01 -4.45
N ASN A 328 9.74 10.96 -5.01
CA ASN A 328 10.42 9.69 -5.26
C ASN A 328 11.55 9.79 -6.30
N VAL A 329 11.62 10.89 -7.07
CA VAL A 329 12.73 11.23 -7.98
C VAL A 329 13.59 12.32 -7.33
N LEU A 330 14.89 12.04 -7.11
CA LEU A 330 15.78 12.93 -6.35
C LEU A 330 15.86 14.36 -6.89
N SER A 331 15.80 14.55 -8.22
CA SER A 331 15.86 15.88 -8.84
C SER A 331 14.67 16.77 -8.50
N ASN A 332 13.55 16.20 -8.04
CA ASN A 332 12.34 16.95 -7.68
C ASN A 332 12.39 17.49 -6.25
N LEU A 333 13.30 16.97 -5.42
CA LEU A 333 13.50 17.38 -4.01
C LEU A 333 14.30 18.69 -3.88
N ALA A 334 14.25 19.58 -4.87
CA ALA A 334 15.01 20.82 -4.85
C ALA A 334 14.71 21.64 -3.56
N ASN A 335 15.73 22.36 -3.07
CA ASN A 335 15.61 23.20 -1.88
C ASN A 335 14.38 24.10 -1.97
N ASN A 336 13.61 24.15 -0.89
CA ASN A 336 12.44 25.00 -0.76
C ASN A 336 11.34 24.79 -1.84
N ASN A 337 11.27 23.60 -2.45
CA ASN A 337 10.28 23.24 -3.48
C ASN A 337 9.01 22.57 -2.91
N SER A 338 8.68 22.83 -1.64
CA SER A 338 7.46 22.32 -1.03
C SER A 338 6.29 23.27 -1.30
N THR A 339 5.09 22.72 -1.45
CA THR A 339 3.85 23.50 -1.59
C THR A 339 2.95 23.25 -0.41
N ASP A 340 2.45 24.31 0.24
CA ASP A 340 1.47 24.21 1.31
C ASP A 340 0.12 23.71 0.77
N HIS A 341 -0.38 22.64 1.37
CA HIS A 341 -1.77 22.21 1.25
C HIS A 341 -2.40 22.16 2.65
N TYR A 342 -3.72 22.32 2.72
CA TYR A 342 -4.48 22.21 3.98
C TYR A 342 -3.95 23.10 5.11
N THR A 343 -4.07 24.41 4.95
CA THR A 343 -3.78 25.36 6.03
C THR A 343 -4.94 25.40 7.04
N THR A 344 -4.69 25.08 8.31
CA THR A 344 -5.67 25.28 9.38
C THR A 344 -5.67 26.75 9.81
N SER A 345 -6.61 27.55 9.31
CA SER A 345 -6.74 28.95 9.73
C SER A 345 -7.22 29.05 11.18
N GLY A 346 -6.50 29.79 12.03
CA GLY A 346 -6.99 30.21 13.35
C GLY A 346 -6.76 29.23 14.51
N LEU A 347 -6.06 28.12 14.27
CA LEU A 347 -5.55 27.23 15.32
C LEU A 347 -4.03 27.30 15.30
N THR A 348 -3.39 27.42 16.46
CA THR A 348 -1.95 27.13 16.64
C THR A 348 -1.73 25.61 16.60
N SER A 349 -2.37 24.92 15.65
CA SER A 349 -2.36 23.47 15.54
C SER A 349 -1.06 23.03 14.88
N ASN A 350 -0.20 22.40 15.69
CA ASN A 350 0.93 21.66 15.17
C ASN A 350 0.43 20.30 14.70
N PHE A 351 0.65 19.96 13.43
CA PHE A 351 0.52 18.56 13.02
C PHE A 351 1.58 17.77 13.77
N GLY A 352 1.13 16.77 14.52
CA GLY A 352 2.01 15.96 15.32
C GLY A 352 2.47 14.72 14.59
N GLY A 353 1.62 14.13 13.73
CA GLY A 353 1.96 13.00 12.87
C GLY A 353 1.06 12.94 11.64
N SER A 354 1.51 12.28 10.59
CA SER A 354 0.75 12.07 9.36
C SER A 354 1.14 10.77 8.70
N ASP A 355 0.16 10.07 8.14
CA ASP A 355 0.46 8.90 7.32
C ASP A 355 -0.55 8.76 6.18
N THR A 356 -0.11 8.20 5.06
CA THR A 356 -0.91 8.05 3.85
C THR A 356 -1.29 6.60 3.63
N ALA A 357 -2.58 6.37 3.46
CA ALA A 357 -3.13 5.07 3.14
C ALA A 357 -2.80 4.69 1.70
N MET A 358 -2.19 3.53 1.50
CA MET A 358 -1.78 3.05 0.19
C MET A 358 -2.66 1.86 -0.21
N THR A 359 -2.79 1.59 -1.51
CA THR A 359 -3.49 0.38 -1.97
C THR A 359 -3.08 0.00 -3.38
N MET A 360 -1.81 -0.29 -3.66
CA MET A 360 -1.47 -0.80 -5.01
C MET A 360 -1.78 -2.30 -5.13
N VAL A 361 -1.80 -2.83 -6.36
CA VAL A 361 -1.82 -4.29 -6.58
C VAL A 361 -0.50 -4.88 -6.10
N ASP A 362 -0.55 -5.93 -5.29
CA ASP A 362 0.67 -6.64 -4.89
C ASP A 362 1.20 -7.49 -6.03
N TYR A 363 2.22 -6.99 -6.69
CA TYR A 363 2.94 -7.75 -7.69
C TYR A 363 4.36 -8.13 -7.22
N LYS A 364 4.86 -7.63 -6.08
CA LYS A 364 6.25 -7.85 -5.65
C LYS A 364 6.42 -8.86 -4.52
N THR A 365 5.42 -9.07 -3.66
CA THR A 365 5.62 -9.97 -2.51
C THR A 365 5.61 -11.43 -2.97
N PRO A 366 6.70 -12.18 -2.74
CA PRO A 366 6.73 -13.60 -3.05
C PRO A 366 5.69 -14.36 -2.21
N GLY A 367 4.97 -15.30 -2.84
CA GLY A 367 3.98 -16.15 -2.19
C GLY A 367 2.62 -15.50 -1.94
N VAL A 368 2.45 -14.20 -2.21
CA VAL A 368 1.15 -13.53 -2.10
C VAL A 368 0.34 -13.75 -3.37
N THR A 369 -0.89 -14.26 -3.23
CA THR A 369 -1.86 -14.34 -4.31
C THR A 369 -2.78 -13.12 -4.31
N VAL A 370 -2.87 -12.42 -5.45
CA VAL A 370 -3.82 -11.31 -5.64
C VAL A 370 -5.01 -11.81 -6.44
N ASN A 371 -6.21 -11.68 -5.87
CA ASN A 371 -7.46 -11.88 -6.60
C ASN A 371 -8.02 -10.53 -7.07
N MET A 372 -7.89 -10.27 -8.38
CA MET A 372 -8.37 -9.08 -9.05
C MET A 372 -9.89 -9.06 -9.21
N ARG A 373 -10.59 -10.19 -9.19
CA ARG A 373 -12.04 -10.25 -9.46
C ARG A 373 -12.36 -9.51 -10.77
N GLN A 374 -13.45 -8.72 -10.80
CA GLN A 374 -13.79 -7.83 -11.91
C GLN A 374 -13.13 -6.44 -11.83
N ARG A 375 -12.05 -6.29 -11.05
CA ARG A 375 -11.46 -4.97 -10.77
C ARG A 375 -10.54 -4.52 -11.91
N LYS A 376 -10.22 -3.23 -11.82
CA LYS A 376 -9.17 -2.56 -12.56
C LYS A 376 -8.05 -2.17 -11.61
N ALA A 377 -6.86 -1.96 -12.14
CA ALA A 377 -5.74 -1.41 -11.39
C ALA A 377 -4.84 -0.55 -12.29
N VAL A 378 -4.30 0.50 -11.68
CA VAL A 378 -3.16 1.26 -12.19
C VAL A 378 -2.00 0.95 -11.26
N VAL A 379 -0.97 0.29 -11.79
CA VAL A 379 0.27 0.00 -11.07
C VAL A 379 1.33 0.96 -11.57
N ARG A 380 1.47 2.07 -10.85
CA ARG A 380 2.47 3.07 -11.18
C ARG A 380 3.87 2.53 -10.90
N TYR A 381 4.81 2.89 -11.75
CA TYR A 381 6.24 2.70 -11.53
C TYR A 381 6.97 3.97 -11.92
N PHE A 382 8.23 4.07 -11.50
CA PHE A 382 9.00 5.31 -11.58
C PHE A 382 10.32 5.05 -12.28
N PRO A 383 10.39 5.25 -13.62
CA PRO A 383 11.61 5.00 -14.37
C PRO A 383 12.82 5.72 -13.74
N GLY A 384 13.94 5.01 -13.65
CA GLY A 384 15.17 5.51 -13.03
C GLY A 384 15.27 5.29 -11.51
N THR A 385 14.18 4.93 -10.82
CA THR A 385 14.20 4.54 -9.41
C THR A 385 13.54 3.18 -9.14
N VAL A 386 12.55 2.80 -9.95
CA VAL A 386 11.87 1.50 -9.92
C VAL A 386 11.75 0.96 -11.35
N GLU A 387 12.11 -0.31 -11.55
CA GLU A 387 12.00 -1.01 -12.84
C GLU A 387 10.53 -1.17 -13.30
N ASP A 388 10.32 -1.21 -14.62
CA ASP A 388 9.02 -1.51 -15.23
C ASP A 388 8.52 -2.90 -14.75
N PRO A 389 7.39 -2.97 -14.04
CA PRO A 389 6.90 -4.21 -13.46
C PRO A 389 6.16 -5.11 -14.46
N SER A 390 6.09 -4.76 -15.74
CA SER A 390 5.31 -5.49 -16.75
C SER A 390 5.67 -6.97 -16.84
N ALA A 391 6.97 -7.32 -16.81
CA ALA A 391 7.41 -8.70 -16.89
C ALA A 391 6.99 -9.53 -15.67
N GLU A 392 7.10 -8.95 -14.47
CA GLU A 392 6.69 -9.58 -13.21
C GLU A 392 5.17 -9.74 -13.15
N ILE A 393 4.42 -8.68 -13.52
CA ILE A 393 2.95 -8.72 -13.59
C ILE A 393 2.50 -9.79 -14.57
N ARG A 394 3.08 -9.86 -15.78
CA ARG A 394 2.79 -10.92 -16.77
C ARG A 394 3.05 -12.30 -16.20
N GLN A 395 4.20 -12.54 -15.58
CA GLN A 395 4.54 -13.86 -15.02
C GLN A 395 3.56 -14.29 -13.92
N ARG A 396 3.14 -13.33 -13.09
CA ARG A 396 2.13 -13.59 -12.05
C ARG A 396 0.73 -13.79 -12.63
N LEU A 397 0.38 -13.11 -13.72
CA LEU A 397 -0.87 -13.33 -14.47
C LEU A 397 -0.86 -14.70 -15.15
N PHE A 398 0.24 -15.11 -15.76
CA PHE A 398 0.43 -16.46 -16.32
C PHE A 398 0.21 -17.54 -15.24
N THR A 399 0.88 -17.38 -14.10
CA THR A 399 0.71 -18.26 -12.94
C THR A 399 -0.74 -18.27 -12.45
N GLY A 400 -1.37 -17.10 -12.36
CA GLY A 400 -2.76 -16.95 -11.90
C GLY A 400 -3.80 -17.51 -12.87
N ARG A 401 -3.59 -17.35 -14.18
CA ARG A 401 -4.43 -17.90 -15.25
C ARG A 401 -4.44 -19.42 -15.21
N ASN A 402 -3.29 -20.05 -14.94
CA ASN A 402 -3.14 -21.51 -14.77
C ASN A 402 -3.84 -22.32 -15.88
N GLY A 403 -3.54 -22.02 -17.15
CA GLY A 403 -4.19 -22.69 -18.29
C GLY A 403 -5.67 -22.33 -18.50
N GLY A 404 -6.16 -21.27 -17.87
CA GLY A 404 -7.53 -20.74 -18.05
C GLY A 404 -8.49 -21.05 -16.89
N THR A 405 -8.06 -21.82 -15.89
CA THR A 405 -8.84 -22.10 -14.68
C THR A 405 -8.92 -20.92 -13.72
N TRP A 406 -7.97 -19.98 -13.79
CA TRP A 406 -7.88 -18.79 -12.95
C TRP A 406 -7.79 -19.09 -11.43
N ASP A 407 -7.18 -20.22 -11.07
CA ASP A 407 -7.01 -20.71 -9.70
C ASP A 407 -5.54 -20.87 -9.27
N GLY A 408 -4.61 -20.21 -9.99
CA GLY A 408 -3.19 -20.25 -9.69
C GLY A 408 -2.86 -19.83 -8.25
N THR A 409 -1.87 -20.49 -7.65
CA THR A 409 -1.47 -20.28 -6.24
C THR A 409 -0.05 -19.72 -6.12
N GLY A 410 0.34 -19.30 -4.91
CA GLY A 410 1.65 -18.70 -4.65
C GLY A 410 1.71 -17.26 -5.14
N SER A 411 2.79 -16.87 -5.84
CA SER A 411 2.95 -15.55 -6.46
C SER A 411 2.07 -15.42 -7.71
N ALA A 412 0.76 -15.30 -7.51
CA ALA A 412 -0.23 -15.27 -8.59
C ALA A 412 -1.00 -13.95 -8.60
N ILE A 413 -1.42 -13.50 -9.79
CA ILE A 413 -2.50 -12.53 -9.98
C ILE A 413 -3.62 -13.28 -10.70
N LEU A 414 -4.70 -13.58 -10.00
CA LEU A 414 -5.84 -14.36 -10.51
C LEU A 414 -7.13 -13.52 -10.55
N SER A 415 -8.19 -14.09 -11.12
CA SER A 415 -9.55 -13.55 -11.02
C SER A 415 -10.54 -14.67 -10.75
N SER A 416 -11.13 -14.68 -9.54
CA SER A 416 -12.19 -15.64 -9.23
C SER A 416 -13.45 -15.45 -10.08
N ASP A 417 -13.66 -14.26 -10.64
CA ASP A 417 -14.77 -14.00 -11.57
C ASP A 417 -14.50 -14.62 -12.94
N ALA A 418 -13.25 -14.55 -13.44
CA ALA A 418 -12.85 -15.28 -14.63
C ALA A 418 -12.95 -16.81 -14.40
N ALA A 419 -12.52 -17.29 -13.21
CA ALA A 419 -12.67 -18.68 -12.79
C ALA A 419 -14.13 -19.14 -12.72
N ALA A 420 -15.08 -18.23 -12.49
CA ALA A 420 -16.52 -18.52 -12.47
C ALA A 420 -17.24 -18.23 -13.80
N ALA A 421 -16.62 -17.48 -14.72
CA ALA A 421 -17.24 -17.05 -15.97
C ALA A 421 -17.70 -18.24 -16.82
N THR A 422 -18.91 -18.13 -17.37
CA THR A 422 -19.49 -19.07 -18.33
C THR A 422 -20.15 -18.26 -19.45
N PRO A 423 -19.63 -18.29 -20.69
CA PRO A 423 -18.42 -19.00 -21.12
C PRO A 423 -17.12 -18.36 -20.58
N LYS A 424 -15.98 -19.04 -20.78
CA LYS A 424 -14.63 -18.65 -20.32
C LYS A 424 -13.98 -17.58 -21.22
N ASN A 425 -14.70 -16.49 -21.48
CA ASN A 425 -14.34 -15.49 -22.49
C ASN A 425 -13.63 -14.24 -21.92
N LYS A 426 -13.36 -14.18 -20.62
CA LYS A 426 -12.76 -13.03 -19.95
C LYS A 426 -11.58 -13.42 -19.09
N GLY A 427 -10.65 -12.47 -18.95
CA GLY A 427 -9.44 -12.55 -18.16
C GLY A 427 -9.04 -11.20 -17.59
N ILE A 428 -7.78 -11.05 -17.19
CA ILE A 428 -7.22 -9.77 -16.74
C ILE A 428 -6.27 -9.24 -17.83
N GLY A 429 -6.74 -8.34 -18.68
CA GLY A 429 -5.85 -7.67 -19.63
C GLY A 429 -4.84 -6.78 -18.89
N TYR A 430 -3.62 -6.68 -19.43
CA TYR A 430 -2.58 -5.81 -18.88
C TYR A 430 -1.83 -5.06 -19.98
N VAL A 431 -1.68 -3.74 -19.86
CA VAL A 431 -1.02 -2.92 -20.89
C VAL A 431 -0.21 -1.81 -20.25
N ASN A 432 0.96 -1.50 -20.80
CA ASN A 432 1.71 -0.31 -20.40
C ASN A 432 0.92 0.95 -20.81
N ALA A 433 0.70 1.87 -19.88
CA ALA A 433 -0.09 3.08 -20.14
C ALA A 433 0.45 3.91 -21.31
N ALA A 434 1.76 3.85 -21.56
CA ALA A 434 2.41 4.52 -22.69
C ALA A 434 1.94 3.95 -24.04
N ASP A 435 1.70 2.64 -24.14
CA ASP A 435 1.27 1.98 -25.38
C ASP A 435 -0.13 2.43 -25.81
N LEU A 436 -0.96 2.83 -24.85
CA LEU A 436 -2.31 3.38 -25.07
C LEU A 436 -2.35 4.91 -25.07
N GLY A 437 -1.20 5.59 -24.92
CA GLY A 437 -1.16 7.05 -24.81
C GLY A 437 -1.88 7.61 -23.57
N LEU A 438 -2.01 6.81 -22.51
CA LEU A 438 -2.77 7.16 -21.31
C LEU A 438 -1.92 7.81 -20.20
N VAL A 439 -0.60 7.97 -20.40
CA VAL A 439 0.25 8.72 -19.46
C VAL A 439 -0.18 10.19 -19.41
N GLY A 440 -0.50 10.69 -18.22
CA GLY A 440 -1.11 12.00 -17.99
C GLY A 440 -2.64 12.03 -18.15
N GLY A 441 -3.26 10.90 -18.51
CA GLY A 441 -4.70 10.77 -18.74
C GLY A 441 -5.44 10.07 -17.60
N THR A 442 -6.56 9.42 -17.94
CA THR A 442 -7.37 8.63 -17.00
C THR A 442 -7.65 7.23 -17.53
N PHE A 443 -7.69 6.25 -16.64
CA PHE A 443 -8.03 4.87 -16.91
C PHE A 443 -9.25 4.49 -16.06
N PHE A 444 -10.45 4.51 -16.68
CA PHE A 444 -11.72 4.23 -15.99
C PHE A 444 -11.94 5.04 -14.71
N GLY A 445 -11.57 6.33 -14.75
CA GLY A 445 -11.68 7.26 -13.62
C GLY A 445 -10.47 7.30 -12.69
N GLU A 446 -9.50 6.39 -12.85
CA GLU A 446 -8.22 6.46 -12.14
C GLU A 446 -7.25 7.36 -12.90
N THR A 447 -6.59 8.29 -12.23
CA THR A 447 -5.60 9.14 -12.91
C THR A 447 -4.31 8.36 -13.15
N VAL A 448 -3.76 8.45 -14.36
CA VAL A 448 -2.49 7.82 -14.74
C VAL A 448 -1.43 8.90 -14.81
N THR A 449 -0.96 9.32 -13.65
CA THR A 449 -0.09 10.49 -13.45
C THR A 449 1.37 10.29 -13.91
N GLY A 450 1.69 9.13 -14.47
CA GLY A 450 3.03 8.79 -14.96
C GLY A 450 3.06 7.38 -15.58
N PRO A 451 4.26 6.84 -15.84
CA PRO A 451 4.44 5.47 -16.30
C PRO A 451 3.74 4.47 -15.37
N ALA A 452 2.94 3.58 -15.94
CA ALA A 452 2.15 2.63 -15.19
C ALA A 452 1.79 1.41 -16.05
N VAL A 453 1.58 0.28 -15.38
CA VAL A 453 0.91 -0.88 -15.96
C VAL A 453 -0.56 -0.82 -15.59
N LEU A 454 -1.41 -0.82 -16.61
CA LEU A 454 -2.86 -0.84 -16.50
C LEU A 454 -3.31 -2.29 -16.50
N MET A 455 -4.23 -2.65 -15.61
CA MET A 455 -4.86 -3.98 -15.59
C MET A 455 -6.37 -3.84 -15.50
N ARG A 456 -7.10 -4.72 -16.19
CA ARG A 456 -8.57 -4.73 -16.14
C ARG A 456 -9.13 -6.11 -16.42
N TYR A 457 -10.19 -6.47 -15.68
CA TYR A 457 -11.06 -7.57 -16.08
C TYR A 457 -11.79 -7.27 -17.39
N THR A 458 -11.43 -7.98 -18.45
CA THR A 458 -11.95 -7.73 -19.79
C THR A 458 -11.98 -9.00 -20.67
N TYR A 459 -12.49 -8.90 -21.89
CA TYR A 459 -12.50 -9.99 -22.87
C TYR A 459 -11.09 -10.36 -23.31
N TYR A 460 -10.83 -11.65 -23.56
CA TYR A 460 -9.62 -12.03 -24.25
C TYR A 460 -9.61 -11.37 -25.63
N GLY A 461 -8.52 -10.64 -25.93
CA GLY A 461 -8.38 -9.89 -27.18
C GLY A 461 -8.82 -8.43 -27.13
N ASP A 462 -9.33 -7.90 -26.01
CA ASP A 462 -9.52 -6.45 -25.83
C ASP A 462 -8.14 -5.81 -25.55
N THR A 463 -7.39 -5.57 -26.61
CA THR A 463 -5.97 -5.17 -26.58
C THR A 463 -5.75 -3.76 -26.09
N ASP A 464 -6.76 -2.89 -26.19
CA ASP A 464 -6.71 -1.51 -25.69
C ASP A 464 -7.52 -1.28 -24.40
N LEU A 465 -8.02 -2.37 -23.80
CA LEU A 465 -8.73 -2.40 -22.52
C LEU A 465 -10.02 -1.57 -22.51
N ASN A 466 -10.65 -1.32 -23.66
CA ASN A 466 -11.86 -0.53 -23.78
C ASN A 466 -13.13 -1.29 -23.33
N GLY A 467 -13.07 -2.62 -23.27
CA GLY A 467 -14.12 -3.52 -22.81
C GLY A 467 -14.88 -4.24 -23.93
N LEU A 468 -14.39 -4.16 -25.16
CA LEU A 468 -14.92 -4.80 -26.36
C LEU A 468 -13.77 -5.44 -27.12
N VAL A 469 -14.07 -6.49 -27.87
CA VAL A 469 -13.19 -7.00 -28.94
C VAL A 469 -13.74 -6.53 -30.27
N ASP A 470 -12.95 -5.80 -31.06
CA ASP A 470 -13.34 -5.32 -32.38
C ASP A 470 -12.19 -5.35 -33.41
N PHE A 471 -12.38 -4.67 -34.55
CA PHE A 471 -11.41 -4.67 -35.64
C PHE A 471 -10.06 -4.04 -35.25
N ASP A 472 -10.07 -3.01 -34.40
CA ASP A 472 -8.83 -2.35 -33.99
C ASP A 472 -7.98 -3.29 -33.13
N ASP A 473 -8.61 -4.21 -32.39
CA ASP A 473 -7.92 -5.26 -31.66
C ASP A 473 -7.25 -6.28 -32.58
N TYR A 474 -7.99 -6.84 -33.55
CA TYR A 474 -7.40 -7.79 -34.50
C TYR A 474 -6.25 -7.17 -35.28
N SER A 475 -6.36 -5.89 -35.67
CA SER A 475 -5.27 -5.16 -36.32
C SER A 475 -3.98 -5.15 -35.48
N ARG A 476 -4.10 -4.99 -34.15
CA ARG A 476 -2.95 -5.05 -33.23
C ARG A 476 -2.43 -6.47 -33.02
N ILE A 477 -3.32 -7.44 -32.90
CA ILE A 477 -2.98 -8.87 -32.75
C ILE A 477 -2.23 -9.37 -33.99
N ASP A 478 -2.77 -9.11 -35.18
CA ASP A 478 -2.16 -9.49 -36.46
C ASP A 478 -0.80 -8.81 -36.64
N ALA A 479 -0.68 -7.53 -36.26
CA ALA A 479 0.59 -6.85 -36.26
C ALA A 479 1.56 -7.47 -35.25
N GLY A 480 1.09 -7.91 -34.09
CA GLY A 480 1.87 -8.60 -33.08
C GLY A 480 2.41 -9.93 -33.57
N PHE A 481 1.53 -10.79 -34.09
CA PHE A 481 1.86 -12.08 -34.69
C PHE A 481 2.89 -11.92 -35.84
N ASN A 482 2.60 -11.06 -36.81
CA ASN A 482 3.45 -10.87 -38.00
C ASN A 482 4.82 -10.27 -37.70
N ASN A 483 4.98 -9.60 -36.55
CA ASN A 483 6.25 -8.97 -36.14
C ASN A 483 6.89 -9.67 -34.93
N ASN A 484 6.41 -10.86 -34.53
CA ASN A 484 6.90 -11.61 -33.37
C ASN A 484 6.96 -10.77 -32.09
N ARG A 485 5.96 -9.91 -31.88
CA ARG A 485 5.82 -9.13 -30.64
C ARG A 485 5.08 -9.97 -29.60
N THR A 486 5.16 -9.56 -28.34
CA THR A 486 4.56 -10.25 -27.21
C THR A 486 3.78 -9.28 -26.33
N GLY A 487 3.13 -9.81 -25.29
CA GLY A 487 2.29 -9.03 -24.39
C GLY A 487 0.89 -8.75 -24.94
N TRP A 488 -0.04 -8.51 -24.02
CA TRP A 488 -1.48 -8.43 -24.28
C TRP A 488 -1.87 -7.46 -25.38
N VAL A 489 -1.25 -6.26 -25.42
CA VAL A 489 -1.55 -5.23 -26.44
C VAL A 489 -1.21 -5.69 -27.87
N ASN A 490 -0.35 -6.69 -28.00
CA ASN A 490 0.05 -7.31 -29.26
C ASN A 490 -0.61 -8.68 -29.49
N GLY A 491 -1.49 -9.15 -28.59
CA GLY A 491 -2.26 -10.38 -28.77
C GLY A 491 -1.82 -11.61 -27.97
N ASP A 492 -0.82 -11.51 -27.09
CA ASP A 492 -0.46 -12.59 -26.15
C ASP A 492 -1.44 -12.52 -24.96
N VAL A 493 -2.59 -13.17 -25.12
CA VAL A 493 -3.73 -13.08 -24.19
C VAL A 493 -3.75 -14.23 -23.18
N ASP A 494 -2.90 -15.25 -23.38
CA ASP A 494 -2.69 -16.35 -22.44
C ASP A 494 -1.45 -16.14 -21.53
N TYR A 495 -0.71 -15.06 -21.75
CA TYR A 495 0.47 -14.59 -21.02
C TYR A 495 1.73 -15.45 -21.20
N ASN A 496 1.80 -16.31 -22.22
CA ASN A 496 2.89 -17.27 -22.41
C ASN A 496 4.14 -16.67 -23.10
N ASN A 497 4.13 -15.36 -23.42
CA ASN A 497 5.20 -14.63 -24.12
C ASN A 497 5.33 -14.97 -25.62
N ILE A 498 4.29 -15.53 -26.23
CA ILE A 498 4.20 -15.84 -27.67
C ILE A 498 2.82 -15.36 -28.12
N VAL A 499 2.71 -14.94 -29.38
CA VAL A 499 1.41 -14.73 -30.03
C VAL A 499 1.27 -15.83 -31.06
N ASP A 500 0.34 -16.75 -30.84
CA ASP A 500 0.11 -17.87 -31.75
C ASP A 500 -1.37 -18.28 -31.85
N PHE A 501 -1.63 -19.45 -32.41
CA PHE A 501 -3.00 -19.92 -32.65
C PHE A 501 -3.77 -20.17 -31.35
N ASP A 502 -3.10 -20.46 -30.23
CA ASP A 502 -3.77 -20.64 -28.94
C ASP A 502 -4.38 -19.29 -28.48
N ASP A 503 -3.70 -18.17 -28.72
CA ASP A 503 -4.24 -16.83 -28.48
C ASP A 503 -5.43 -16.52 -29.38
N TYR A 504 -5.30 -16.71 -30.70
CA TYR A 504 -6.40 -16.49 -31.66
C TYR A 504 -7.64 -17.30 -31.28
N SER A 505 -7.46 -18.53 -30.77
CA SER A 505 -8.58 -19.35 -30.33
C SER A 505 -9.37 -18.72 -29.16
N LEU A 506 -8.67 -18.09 -28.21
CA LEU A 506 -9.28 -17.39 -27.07
C LEU A 506 -9.95 -16.08 -27.50
N VAL A 507 -9.30 -15.33 -28.39
CA VAL A 507 -9.81 -14.05 -28.91
C VAL A 507 -11.07 -14.27 -29.75
N ASP A 508 -11.04 -15.20 -30.69
CA ASP A 508 -12.19 -15.52 -31.54
C ASP A 508 -13.36 -16.05 -30.72
N GLN A 509 -13.08 -16.87 -29.70
CA GLN A 509 -14.12 -17.35 -28.80
C GLN A 509 -14.77 -16.20 -28.03
N ALA A 510 -13.96 -15.27 -27.52
CA ALA A 510 -14.44 -14.10 -26.82
C ALA A 510 -15.27 -13.21 -27.74
N PHE A 511 -14.82 -12.97 -28.96
CA PHE A 511 -15.53 -12.17 -29.96
C PHE A 511 -16.85 -12.82 -30.38
N ASN A 512 -16.85 -14.12 -30.67
CA ASN A 512 -18.07 -14.85 -31.04
C ASN A 512 -19.07 -14.95 -29.88
N THR A 513 -18.58 -15.00 -28.64
CA THR A 513 -19.48 -14.89 -27.48
C THR A 513 -20.06 -13.49 -27.38
N GLN A 514 -19.22 -12.46 -27.51
CA GLN A 514 -19.62 -11.06 -27.45
C GLN A 514 -20.70 -10.74 -28.51
N THR A 515 -20.59 -11.31 -29.71
CA THR A 515 -21.53 -11.10 -30.82
C THR A 515 -22.69 -12.10 -30.88
N GLY A 516 -22.75 -13.07 -29.95
CA GLY A 516 -23.83 -14.08 -29.91
C GLY A 516 -23.77 -15.12 -31.05
N THR A 517 -22.61 -15.29 -31.68
CA THR A 517 -22.38 -16.19 -32.83
C THR A 517 -21.68 -17.50 -32.44
N LEU A 518 -21.30 -17.66 -31.15
CA LEU A 518 -20.58 -18.83 -30.64
C LEU A 518 -21.18 -20.19 -31.06
N PRO A 519 -22.50 -20.43 -31.01
CA PRO A 519 -23.05 -21.73 -31.43
C PRO A 519 -22.78 -22.06 -32.91
N ARG A 520 -22.80 -21.03 -33.78
CA ARG A 520 -22.51 -21.23 -35.20
C ARG A 520 -21.03 -21.51 -35.44
N ALA A 521 -20.15 -20.80 -34.73
CA ALA A 521 -18.70 -21.03 -34.76
C ALA A 521 -18.37 -22.46 -34.34
N MET A 522 -18.96 -22.93 -33.23
CA MET A 522 -18.79 -24.30 -32.75
C MET A 522 -19.22 -25.35 -33.78
N ALA A 523 -20.41 -25.21 -34.36
CA ALA A 523 -20.90 -26.15 -35.38
C ALA A 523 -20.03 -26.17 -36.64
N TYR A 524 -19.40 -25.04 -36.96
CA TYR A 524 -18.43 -24.98 -38.05
C TYR A 524 -17.13 -25.70 -37.68
N LEU A 525 -16.61 -25.51 -36.47
CA LEU A 525 -15.31 -26.06 -36.03
C LEU A 525 -15.36 -27.54 -35.65
N ASP A 526 -16.45 -28.02 -35.04
CA ASP A 526 -16.64 -29.44 -34.67
C ASP A 526 -16.98 -30.34 -35.86
N GLY A 527 -17.22 -29.75 -37.03
CA GLY A 527 -17.53 -30.45 -38.27
C GLY A 527 -19.00 -30.83 -38.44
N SER A 528 -19.88 -30.55 -37.48
CA SER A 528 -21.32 -30.87 -37.57
C SER A 528 -22.03 -30.08 -38.68
N ASP A 529 -21.59 -28.86 -38.96
CA ASP A 529 -22.00 -28.06 -40.11
C ASP A 529 -20.87 -27.15 -40.63
N ARG A 530 -20.04 -27.70 -41.54
CA ARG A 530 -18.98 -26.99 -42.28
C ARG A 530 -19.49 -26.10 -43.43
N SER A 531 -20.80 -25.88 -43.57
CA SER A 531 -21.33 -25.05 -44.67
C SER A 531 -21.11 -23.56 -44.43
N ASP A 532 -21.01 -22.77 -45.50
CA ASP A 532 -20.91 -21.31 -45.39
C ASP A 532 -22.22 -20.64 -44.96
N LYS A 533 -23.30 -21.41 -44.76
CA LYS A 533 -24.60 -20.86 -44.36
C LYS A 533 -24.51 -20.25 -42.96
N GLY A 534 -24.94 -18.99 -42.85
CA GLY A 534 -24.98 -18.25 -41.58
C GLY A 534 -23.60 -17.85 -41.04
N MET A 535 -22.54 -17.91 -41.86
CA MET A 535 -21.19 -17.48 -41.49
C MET A 535 -20.95 -16.00 -41.76
N ASP A 536 -21.97 -15.22 -42.17
CA ASP A 536 -21.80 -13.84 -42.67
C ASP A 536 -21.34 -12.82 -41.62
N ALA A 537 -21.43 -13.14 -40.32
CA ALA A 537 -21.00 -12.25 -39.26
C ALA A 537 -19.47 -12.09 -39.25
N PRO A 538 -18.93 -10.88 -38.97
CA PRO A 538 -17.47 -10.66 -38.96
C PRO A 538 -16.70 -11.63 -38.05
N SER A 539 -17.23 -11.93 -36.87
CA SER A 539 -16.65 -12.89 -35.92
C SER A 539 -16.62 -14.33 -36.44
N LEU A 540 -17.55 -14.70 -37.32
CA LEU A 540 -17.59 -16.02 -37.97
C LEU A 540 -16.66 -16.08 -39.19
N GLN A 541 -16.50 -14.97 -39.90
CA GLN A 541 -15.52 -14.87 -40.99
C GLN A 541 -14.08 -15.02 -40.48
N LEU A 542 -13.77 -14.44 -39.31
CA LEU A 542 -12.46 -14.62 -38.66
C LEU A 542 -12.23 -16.08 -38.27
N VAL A 543 -13.23 -16.76 -37.69
CA VAL A 543 -13.14 -18.21 -37.40
C VAL A 543 -12.84 -19.02 -38.65
N LYS A 544 -13.49 -18.70 -39.78
CA LYS A 544 -13.24 -19.37 -41.06
C LYS A 544 -11.83 -19.07 -41.59
N GLN A 545 -11.37 -17.82 -41.47
CA GLN A 545 -10.03 -17.39 -41.85
C GLN A 545 -8.96 -18.12 -41.03
N HIS A 546 -9.03 -18.04 -39.70
CA HIS A 546 -8.04 -18.64 -38.80
C HIS A 546 -8.04 -20.17 -38.87
N LEU A 547 -9.18 -20.82 -39.11
CA LEU A 547 -9.19 -22.25 -39.43
C LEU A 547 -8.42 -22.54 -40.73
N GLY A 548 -8.56 -21.69 -41.75
CA GLY A 548 -7.81 -21.81 -43.00
C GLY A 548 -6.31 -21.59 -42.83
N GLU A 549 -5.91 -20.70 -41.92
CA GLU A 549 -4.52 -20.33 -41.66
C GLU A 549 -3.80 -21.32 -40.74
N PHE A 550 -4.46 -21.75 -39.65
CA PHE A 550 -3.85 -22.57 -38.59
C PHE A 550 -4.32 -24.03 -38.59
N GLY A 551 -5.41 -24.36 -39.28
CA GLY A 551 -5.93 -25.72 -39.39
C GLY A 551 -6.57 -26.25 -38.11
N GLU A 552 -6.57 -27.58 -37.95
CA GLU A 552 -7.31 -28.27 -36.89
C GLU A 552 -6.74 -28.03 -35.48
N GLN A 553 -5.51 -27.52 -35.34
CA GLN A 553 -4.94 -27.15 -34.04
C GLN A 553 -5.68 -25.96 -33.43
N TYR A 554 -5.97 -24.93 -34.24
CA TYR A 554 -6.82 -23.81 -33.85
C TYR A 554 -8.24 -24.28 -33.50
N ALA A 555 -8.83 -25.18 -34.31
CA ALA A 555 -10.16 -25.72 -34.02
C ALA A 555 -10.19 -26.45 -32.67
N ALA A 556 -9.18 -27.26 -32.38
CA ALA A 556 -9.06 -27.96 -31.11
C ALA A 556 -8.92 -26.99 -29.92
N GLY A 557 -8.09 -25.95 -30.02
CA GLY A 557 -7.94 -24.92 -28.99
C GLY A 557 -9.23 -24.14 -28.73
N PHE A 558 -9.94 -23.76 -29.80
CA PHE A 558 -11.22 -23.05 -29.70
C PHE A 558 -12.28 -23.93 -29.01
N LEU A 559 -12.38 -25.21 -29.39
CA LEU A 559 -13.35 -26.13 -28.81
C LEU A 559 -13.01 -26.50 -27.36
N ALA A 560 -11.73 -26.69 -27.03
CA ALA A 560 -11.28 -27.04 -25.68
C ALA A 560 -11.53 -25.93 -24.65
N SER A 561 -11.58 -24.67 -25.10
CA SER A 561 -11.89 -23.52 -24.25
C SER A 561 -13.39 -23.33 -23.99
N VAL A 562 -14.28 -24.06 -24.68
CA VAL A 562 -15.73 -24.02 -24.43
C VAL A 562 -16.13 -25.11 -23.43
N PRO A 563 -16.77 -24.78 -22.29
CA PRO A 563 -17.28 -25.80 -21.38
C PRO A 563 -18.30 -26.72 -22.05
N GLU A 564 -18.12 -28.03 -21.97
CA GLU A 564 -19.01 -28.98 -22.66
C GLU A 564 -20.50 -28.84 -22.26
N PRO A 565 -21.45 -29.10 -23.19
CA PRO A 565 -22.88 -28.86 -23.00
C PRO A 565 -23.56 -29.62 -21.84
N THR A 566 -22.91 -30.62 -21.24
CA THR A 566 -23.47 -31.41 -20.13
C THR A 566 -23.79 -30.56 -18.89
N SER A 567 -23.18 -29.39 -18.75
CA SER A 567 -23.45 -28.40 -17.70
C SER A 567 -24.82 -27.73 -17.83
N ILE A 568 -25.32 -27.57 -19.07
CA ILE A 568 -26.57 -26.86 -19.37
C ILE A 568 -27.78 -27.80 -19.26
N ALA A 569 -27.60 -29.08 -19.64
CA ALA A 569 -28.66 -30.09 -19.52
C ALA A 569 -29.02 -30.40 -18.05
N ALA A 570 -28.04 -30.34 -17.13
CA ALA A 570 -28.27 -30.60 -15.71
C ALA A 570 -29.16 -29.53 -15.03
N LEU A 571 -29.07 -28.27 -15.44
CA LEU A 571 -29.95 -27.19 -14.94
C LEU A 571 -31.38 -27.28 -15.50
N GLY A 572 -31.54 -27.75 -16.74
CA GLY A 572 -32.87 -28.00 -17.33
C GLY A 572 -33.63 -29.16 -16.69
N LEU A 573 -32.93 -30.23 -16.29
CA LEU A 573 -33.53 -31.40 -15.63
C LEU A 573 -34.01 -31.10 -14.20
N VAL A 574 -33.33 -30.22 -13.46
CA VAL A 574 -33.77 -29.80 -12.12
C VAL A 574 -35.01 -28.90 -12.19
N ALA A 575 -35.12 -28.04 -13.20
CA ALA A 575 -36.31 -27.23 -13.44
C ALA A 575 -37.53 -28.07 -13.86
N ALA A 576 -37.35 -29.09 -14.70
CA ALA A 576 -38.41 -30.01 -15.09
C ALA A 576 -38.89 -30.90 -13.93
N ALA A 577 -37.99 -31.35 -13.05
CA ALA A 577 -38.34 -32.11 -11.85
C ALA A 577 -39.12 -31.28 -10.80
N ALA A 578 -38.87 -29.97 -10.72
CA ALA A 578 -39.61 -29.06 -9.85
C ALA A 578 -41.03 -28.74 -10.37
N LEU A 579 -41.24 -28.75 -11.70
CA LEU A 579 -42.54 -28.51 -12.33
C LEU A 579 -43.46 -29.75 -12.36
N GLY A 580 -42.92 -30.96 -12.19
CA GLY A 580 -43.69 -32.22 -12.19
C GLY A 580 -44.44 -32.55 -10.89
N ARG A 581 -44.26 -31.79 -9.80
CA ARG A 581 -44.89 -32.05 -8.48
C ARG A 581 -45.99 -31.06 -8.12
N ARG A 582 -46.98 -30.82 -9.00
CA ARG A 582 -48.29 -30.32 -8.58
C ARG A 582 -49.44 -30.97 -9.34
N ARG A 583 -50.30 -31.64 -8.55
CA ARG A 583 -51.65 -32.19 -8.80
C ARG A 583 -51.72 -33.68 -9.10
N ARG A 584 -52.23 -34.43 -8.10
CA ARG A 584 -53.52 -35.13 -8.20
C ARG A 584 -54.23 -35.06 -6.84
N ILE A 585 -55.53 -34.77 -6.93
CA ILE A 585 -56.56 -34.91 -5.88
C ILE A 585 -56.70 -36.40 -5.55
#